data_AF-A0A7I8IPK4-F1
#
_entry.id   AF-A0A7I8IPK4-F1
#
_cell.length_a   1.000
_cell.length_b   1.000
_cell.length_c   1.000
_cell.angle_alpha   90.00
_cell.angle_beta   90.00
_cell.angle_gamma   90.00
#
_symmetry.space_group_name_H-M   'P 1'
#
loop_
_entity.id
_entity.type
_entity.pdbx_description
1 polymer ?
#
loop_
_entity_poly.entity_id
_entity_poly.type
_entity_poly.pdbx_seq_one_letter_code
_entity_poly.pdbx_strand_id
1 'polypeptide(L)'
;MKVASADERLIRKLSQASVCSTGANNEEDEEEGNGDDEDEKSAVLLGPQVPLKEQLELDKDDESLRRWKEQLLGSVDFSAVGDTAEPEVLILSLTIVTPDRPEIVLPFPLVPNAKGYAFTLKDGSRYRLRLSFAVSNNIVSGLKYTNTVWKTGVRGDAGTFSPRQEPYTYELEEETTPSGIFARGSYSARTKFVDDDGKCHLDVSYYFEIRKDWPASS
;
A
#
# COMPACT_ATOMS: atom_id res chain seq x y z
N MET A 1 -21.32 -8.63 -53.89
CA MET A 1 -21.45 -9.06 -52.49
C MET A 1 -20.16 -8.71 -51.77
N LYS A 2 -20.18 -7.68 -50.92
CA LYS A 2 -19.04 -7.25 -50.10
C LYS A 2 -19.58 -7.20 -48.67
N VAL A 3 -19.13 -8.12 -47.83
CA VAL A 3 -19.46 -8.15 -46.40
C VAL A 3 -18.38 -7.33 -45.72
N ALA A 4 -18.75 -6.20 -45.14
CA ALA A 4 -17.87 -5.44 -44.24
C ALA A 4 -18.10 -5.99 -42.83
N SER A 5 -17.07 -6.60 -42.25
CA SER A 5 -16.99 -6.93 -40.83
C SER A 5 -16.62 -5.65 -40.08
N ALA A 6 -17.49 -5.23 -39.15
CA ALA A 6 -17.20 -4.12 -38.26
C ALA A 6 -16.51 -4.68 -36.99
N ASP A 7 -15.19 -4.51 -36.91
CA ASP A 7 -14.45 -4.67 -35.67
C ASP A 7 -14.69 -3.44 -34.79
N GLU A 8 -15.63 -3.54 -33.84
CA GLU A 8 -15.75 -2.57 -32.76
C GLU A 8 -14.58 -2.74 -31.78
N ARG A 9 -13.51 -1.97 -32.02
CA ARG A 9 -12.44 -1.76 -31.03
C ARG A 9 -13.03 -1.01 -29.84
N LEU A 10 -13.17 -1.70 -28.71
CA LEU A 10 -13.40 -1.07 -27.40
C LEU A 10 -12.13 -0.30 -26.99
N ILE A 11 -12.04 0.95 -27.44
CA ILE A 11 -11.01 1.90 -27.01
C ILE A 11 -11.39 2.38 -25.61
N ARG A 12 -10.61 2.01 -24.60
CA ARG A 12 -10.76 2.57 -23.24
C ARG A 12 -10.59 4.09 -23.30
N LYS A 13 -11.58 4.82 -22.78
CA LYS A 13 -11.39 6.20 -22.36
C LYS A 13 -10.65 6.18 -21.03
N LEU A 14 -9.45 6.75 -21.02
CA LEU A 14 -8.71 7.06 -19.81
C LEU A 14 -9.62 7.91 -18.91
N SER A 15 -10.02 7.39 -17.76
CA SER A 15 -10.60 8.21 -16.70
C SER A 15 -9.48 9.07 -16.14
N GLN A 16 -9.67 10.38 -16.19
CA GLN A 16 -8.73 11.34 -15.58
C GLN A 16 -8.57 11.00 -14.10
N ALA A 17 -7.33 10.74 -13.69
CA ALA A 17 -6.95 10.61 -12.30
C ALA A 17 -7.36 11.89 -11.55
N SER A 18 -8.05 11.71 -10.43
CA SER A 18 -8.40 12.80 -9.52
C SER A 18 -7.12 13.37 -8.90
N VAL A 19 -6.80 14.60 -9.27
CA VAL A 19 -5.79 15.42 -8.61
C VAL A 19 -6.36 15.88 -7.27
N CYS A 20 -5.95 15.25 -6.17
CA CYS A 20 -6.20 15.79 -4.84
C CYS A 20 -5.13 16.86 -4.54
N SER A 21 -5.43 18.09 -4.95
CA SER A 21 -4.66 19.27 -4.56
C SER A 21 -5.11 19.76 -3.19
N THR A 22 -4.23 19.69 -2.19
CA THR A 22 -4.27 20.61 -1.04
C THR A 22 -3.07 21.52 -1.14
N GLY A 23 -3.32 22.76 -1.56
CA GLY A 23 -2.32 23.81 -1.58
C GLY A 23 -2.12 24.41 -0.19
N ALA A 24 -0.84 24.56 0.18
CA ALA A 24 -0.37 25.61 1.06
C ALA A 24 1.09 25.89 0.68
N ASN A 25 1.33 27.13 0.25
CA ASN A 25 2.61 27.67 -0.21
C ASN A 25 3.74 27.44 0.80
N ASN A 26 4.90 27.02 0.31
CA ASN A 26 6.18 27.67 0.58
C ASN A 26 7.20 27.28 -0.49
N GLU A 27 7.86 28.29 -1.02
CA GLU A 27 8.83 28.25 -2.11
C GLU A 27 10.20 27.73 -1.63
N GLU A 28 11.00 27.27 -2.60
CA GLU A 28 12.44 27.00 -2.57
C GLU A 28 12.88 25.61 -2.05
N ASP A 29 13.06 24.66 -2.99
CA ASP A 29 14.34 23.97 -3.21
C ASP A 29 14.22 23.06 -4.45
N GLU A 30 14.72 23.55 -5.59
CA GLU A 30 15.05 22.74 -6.76
C GLU A 30 16.43 22.11 -6.54
N GLU A 31 16.51 20.77 -6.45
CA GLU A 31 17.55 20.00 -7.11
C GLU A 31 17.00 18.61 -7.47
N GLU A 32 16.65 18.47 -8.75
CA GLU A 32 16.35 17.21 -9.37
C GLU A 32 17.62 16.36 -9.53
N GLY A 33 17.61 15.19 -8.89
CA GLY A 33 18.52 14.09 -9.15
C GLY A 33 17.69 12.82 -9.27
N ASN A 34 16.87 12.74 -10.32
CA ASN A 34 16.04 11.60 -10.61
C ASN A 34 16.91 10.42 -11.07
N GLY A 35 17.06 9.41 -10.23
CA GLY A 35 17.70 8.14 -10.54
C GLY A 35 16.68 7.04 -10.87
N ASP A 36 15.60 7.37 -11.58
CA ASP A 36 14.53 6.43 -11.95
C ASP A 36 14.84 5.67 -13.28
N ASP A 37 16.04 5.09 -13.40
CA ASP A 37 16.46 4.32 -14.59
C ASP A 37 16.48 2.79 -14.36
N GLU A 38 15.61 2.25 -13.48
CA GLU A 38 15.50 0.78 -13.29
C GLU A 38 14.07 0.20 -13.43
N ASP A 39 13.04 1.01 -13.69
CA ASP A 39 11.65 0.55 -13.85
C ASP A 39 11.24 0.25 -15.31
N GLU A 40 12.20 0.08 -16.23
CA GLU A 40 11.91 -0.40 -17.61
C GLU A 40 11.74 -1.94 -17.69
N LYS A 41 11.31 -2.58 -16.59
CA LYS A 41 10.75 -3.94 -16.65
C LYS A 41 9.41 -3.85 -17.36
N SER A 42 9.38 -4.29 -18.62
CA SER A 42 8.20 -4.52 -19.47
C SER A 42 6.88 -4.49 -18.68
N ALA A 43 6.13 -3.40 -18.78
CA ALA A 43 4.83 -3.28 -18.13
C ALA A 43 3.98 -4.50 -18.54
N VAL A 44 3.71 -5.38 -17.57
CA VAL A 44 2.85 -6.54 -17.81
C VAL A 44 1.47 -5.99 -18.14
N LEU A 45 1.02 -6.21 -19.37
CA LEU A 45 -0.30 -5.76 -19.80
C LEU A 45 -1.35 -6.65 -19.11
N LEU A 46 -2.00 -6.11 -18.08
CA LEU A 46 -3.09 -6.78 -17.40
C LEU A 46 -4.32 -6.92 -18.29
N GLY A 47 -5.04 -8.03 -18.11
CA GLY A 47 -6.35 -8.23 -18.72
C GLY A 47 -7.41 -7.26 -18.16
N PRO A 48 -8.64 -7.27 -18.70
CA PRO A 48 -9.74 -6.52 -18.12
C PRO A 48 -10.02 -6.97 -16.68
N GLN A 49 -10.22 -6.01 -15.78
CA GLN A 49 -10.75 -6.29 -14.45
C GLN A 49 -12.17 -6.83 -14.57
N VAL A 50 -12.43 -7.98 -13.95
CA VAL A 50 -13.75 -8.63 -13.89
C VAL A 50 -14.11 -8.78 -12.41
N PRO A 51 -15.37 -8.53 -12.01
CA PRO A 51 -15.80 -8.75 -10.64
C PRO A 51 -15.57 -10.20 -10.21
N LEU A 52 -14.96 -10.42 -9.05
CA LEU A 52 -14.71 -11.76 -8.51
C LEU A 52 -16.00 -12.58 -8.41
N LYS A 53 -17.11 -11.93 -8.02
CA LYS A 53 -18.42 -12.57 -7.90
C LYS A 53 -18.89 -13.20 -9.21
N GLU A 54 -18.76 -12.46 -10.32
CA GLU A 54 -19.14 -12.96 -11.66
C GLU A 54 -18.28 -14.16 -12.05
N GLN A 55 -16.97 -14.11 -11.80
CA GLN A 55 -16.08 -15.22 -12.07
C GLN A 55 -16.40 -16.47 -11.24
N LEU A 56 -16.79 -16.30 -9.97
CA LEU A 56 -17.19 -17.42 -9.11
C LEU A 56 -18.53 -18.03 -9.57
N GLU A 57 -19.44 -17.22 -10.08
CA GLU A 57 -20.72 -17.70 -10.62
C GLU A 57 -20.57 -18.46 -11.94
N LEU A 58 -19.71 -17.98 -12.85
CA LEU A 58 -19.45 -18.64 -14.14
C LEU A 58 -18.87 -20.05 -13.96
N ASP A 59 -18.02 -20.24 -12.95
CA ASP A 59 -17.31 -21.51 -12.73
C ASP A 59 -18.01 -22.43 -11.73
N LYS A 60 -19.24 -22.11 -11.30
CA LYS A 60 -19.94 -22.85 -10.23
C LYS A 60 -20.18 -24.34 -10.55
N ASP A 61 -20.32 -24.66 -11.84
CA ASP A 61 -20.60 -25.99 -12.35
C ASP A 61 -19.32 -26.78 -12.72
N ASP A 62 -18.14 -26.15 -12.62
CA ASP A 62 -16.84 -26.79 -12.83
C ASP A 62 -16.15 -27.08 -11.49
N GLU A 63 -16.16 -28.35 -11.10
CA GLU A 63 -15.55 -28.81 -9.84
C GLU A 63 -14.04 -28.55 -9.79
N SER A 64 -13.35 -28.65 -10.93
CA SER A 64 -11.91 -28.48 -11.00
C SER A 64 -11.50 -27.02 -10.78
N LEU A 65 -12.21 -26.10 -11.44
CA LEU A 65 -11.98 -24.66 -11.29
C LEU A 65 -12.35 -24.19 -9.88
N ARG A 66 -13.45 -24.70 -9.31
CA ARG A 66 -13.83 -24.38 -7.93
C ARG A 66 -12.76 -24.78 -6.92
N ARG A 67 -12.25 -26.01 -6.99
CA ARG A 67 -11.18 -26.46 -6.08
C ARG A 67 -9.90 -25.66 -6.26
N TRP A 68 -9.56 -25.34 -7.51
CA TRP A 68 -8.39 -24.52 -7.80
C TRP A 68 -8.51 -23.10 -7.23
N LYS A 69 -9.67 -22.45 -7.39
CA LYS A 69 -9.94 -21.12 -6.81
C LYS A 69 -9.93 -21.13 -5.28
N GLU A 70 -10.53 -22.15 -4.68
CA GLU A 70 -10.51 -22.33 -3.22
C GLU A 70 -9.08 -22.51 -2.69
N GLN A 71 -8.22 -23.23 -3.42
CA GLN A 71 -6.82 -23.39 -3.04
C GLN A 71 -6.02 -22.08 -3.13
N LEU A 72 -6.35 -21.19 -4.08
CA LEU A 72 -5.64 -19.91 -4.26
C LEU A 72 -6.16 -18.81 -3.34
N LEU A 73 -7.49 -18.64 -3.28
CA LEU A 73 -8.13 -17.53 -2.58
C LEU A 73 -8.45 -17.87 -1.12
N GLY A 74 -8.30 -19.15 -0.74
CA GLY A 74 -8.79 -19.67 0.52
C GLY A 74 -10.33 -19.66 0.57
N SER A 75 -10.86 -19.61 1.78
CA SER A 75 -12.29 -19.35 1.99
C SER A 75 -12.58 -17.88 1.67
N VAL A 76 -13.04 -17.60 0.46
CA VAL A 76 -13.50 -16.26 0.07
C VAL A 76 -14.75 -15.92 0.85
N ASP A 77 -14.70 -14.81 1.59
CA ASP A 77 -15.88 -14.30 2.25
C ASP A 77 -16.73 -13.50 1.26
N PHE A 78 -17.82 -14.11 0.80
CA PHE A 78 -18.77 -13.47 -0.11
C PHE A 78 -19.38 -12.17 0.44
N SER A 79 -19.34 -11.92 1.75
CA SER A 79 -19.79 -10.64 2.32
C SER A 79 -18.80 -9.49 2.08
N ALA A 80 -17.52 -9.79 1.88
CA ALA A 80 -16.48 -8.83 1.51
C ALA A 80 -16.34 -8.66 -0.01
N VAL A 81 -16.96 -9.55 -0.81
CA VAL A 81 -16.98 -9.48 -2.27
C VAL A 81 -18.12 -8.58 -2.75
N GLY A 82 -17.77 -7.62 -3.60
CA GLY A 82 -18.70 -6.65 -4.16
C GLY A 82 -19.11 -7.03 -5.58
N ASP A 83 -20.05 -6.27 -6.13
CA ASP A 83 -20.46 -6.38 -7.54
C ASP A 83 -19.53 -5.57 -8.48
N THR A 84 -18.55 -4.83 -7.94
CA THR A 84 -17.65 -3.96 -8.69
C THR A 84 -16.39 -4.70 -9.13
N ALA A 85 -15.88 -4.33 -10.32
CA ALA A 85 -14.61 -4.83 -10.81
C ALA A 85 -13.40 -4.20 -10.09
N GLU A 86 -13.57 -3.00 -9.51
CA GLU A 86 -12.51 -2.31 -8.79
C GLU A 86 -12.35 -2.85 -7.36
N PRO A 87 -11.12 -3.21 -6.94
CA PRO A 87 -10.86 -3.57 -5.57
C PRO A 87 -10.78 -2.33 -4.67
N GLU A 88 -10.98 -2.53 -3.37
CA GLU A 88 -10.81 -1.50 -2.35
C GLU A 88 -9.84 -1.99 -1.28
N VAL A 89 -8.83 -1.15 -0.98
CA VAL A 89 -7.87 -1.39 0.09
C VAL A 89 -7.99 -0.25 1.09
N LEU A 90 -8.37 -0.59 2.31
CA LEU A 90 -8.43 0.36 3.42
C LEU A 90 -7.24 0.12 4.34
N ILE A 91 -6.23 1.00 4.31
CA ILE A 91 -5.11 0.94 5.25
C ILE A 91 -5.59 1.39 6.64
N LEU A 92 -5.52 0.49 7.62
CA LEU A 92 -6.08 0.67 8.96
C LEU A 92 -5.07 1.28 9.93
N SER A 93 -3.85 0.75 9.97
CA SER A 93 -2.84 1.20 10.93
C SER A 93 -1.41 0.90 10.49
N LEU A 94 -0.48 1.75 10.95
CA LEU A 94 0.95 1.50 10.99
C LEU A 94 1.35 1.11 12.41
N THR A 95 1.94 -0.05 12.60
CA THR A 95 2.46 -0.52 13.88
C THR A 95 3.98 -0.54 13.87
N ILE A 96 4.61 0.02 14.90
CA ILE A 96 6.04 -0.12 15.14
C ILE A 96 6.22 -1.25 16.14
N VAL A 97 6.84 -2.34 15.68
CA VAL A 97 7.19 -3.49 16.49
C VAL A 97 8.65 -3.36 16.93
N THR A 98 8.91 -3.50 18.22
CA THR A 98 10.27 -3.47 18.78
C THR A 98 10.47 -4.68 19.69
N PRO A 99 11.67 -5.27 19.75
CA PRO A 99 11.88 -6.51 20.51
C PRO A 99 11.67 -6.37 22.01
N ASP A 100 11.95 -5.19 22.58
CA ASP A 100 12.06 -5.01 24.04
C ASP A 100 10.94 -4.15 24.65
N ARG A 101 9.90 -3.78 23.89
CA ARG A 101 8.81 -2.90 24.35
C ARG A 101 7.47 -3.24 23.69
N PRO A 102 6.35 -2.82 24.30
CA PRO A 102 5.04 -2.89 23.66
C PRO A 102 5.04 -2.19 22.29
N GLU A 103 4.27 -2.75 21.38
CA GLU A 103 4.09 -2.20 20.04
C GLU A 103 3.46 -0.81 20.09
N ILE A 104 3.86 0.07 19.18
CA ILE A 104 3.24 1.38 19.00
C ILE A 104 2.28 1.27 17.82
N VAL A 105 0.98 1.25 18.09
CA VAL A 105 -0.06 1.16 17.04
C VAL A 105 -0.55 2.56 16.69
N LEU A 106 -0.43 2.94 15.42
CA LEU A 106 -0.83 4.23 14.88
C LEU A 106 -1.97 4.02 13.85
N PRO A 107 -3.23 4.27 14.22
CA PRO A 107 -4.33 4.17 13.26
C PRO A 107 -4.24 5.28 12.20
N PHE A 108 -4.73 4.99 10.99
CA PHE A 108 -4.90 6.01 9.96
C PHE A 108 -6.24 6.75 10.10
N PRO A 109 -6.30 8.07 9.82
CA PRO A 109 -5.17 8.92 9.46
C PRO A 109 -4.22 9.15 10.65
N LEU A 110 -2.92 9.25 10.38
CA LEU A 110 -1.93 9.46 11.44
C LEU A 110 -2.16 10.82 12.11
N VAL A 111 -2.21 10.80 13.45
CA VAL A 111 -2.40 12.01 14.25
C VAL A 111 -1.06 12.44 14.85
N PRO A 112 -0.47 13.56 14.41
CA PRO A 112 0.77 14.04 15.01
C PRO A 112 0.54 14.58 16.42
N ASN A 113 1.57 14.47 17.26
CA ASN A 113 1.58 15.07 18.58
C ASN A 113 1.74 16.61 18.53
N ALA A 114 1.78 17.27 19.69
CA ALA A 114 1.93 18.73 19.79
C ALA A 114 3.22 19.30 19.16
N LYS A 115 4.23 18.45 18.88
CA LYS A 115 5.46 18.82 18.18
C LYS A 115 5.43 18.50 16.68
N GLY A 116 4.33 17.95 16.16
CA GLY A 116 4.20 17.57 14.75
C GLY A 116 4.65 16.15 14.41
N TYR A 117 5.01 15.32 15.39
CA TYR A 117 5.51 13.95 15.14
C TYR A 117 4.43 12.89 15.32
N ALA A 118 4.33 11.96 14.37
CA ALA A 118 3.46 10.79 14.46
C ALA A 118 3.92 9.81 15.57
N PHE A 119 5.24 9.64 15.72
CA PHE A 119 5.82 8.80 16.78
C PHE A 119 7.27 9.20 17.10
N THR A 120 7.86 8.52 18.09
CA THR A 120 9.24 8.72 18.52
C THR A 120 9.94 7.39 18.69
N LEU A 121 11.14 7.27 18.12
CA LEU A 121 12.02 6.11 18.26
C LEU A 121 13.26 6.44 19.09
N LYS A 122 13.84 5.42 19.72
CA LYS A 122 15.15 5.52 20.36
C LYS A 122 16.26 5.28 19.34
N ASP A 123 17.36 6.03 19.42
CA ASP A 123 18.52 5.86 18.56
C ASP A 123 19.21 4.49 18.77
N GLY A 124 19.68 3.88 17.67
CA GLY A 124 20.29 2.54 17.70
C GLY A 124 19.33 1.41 18.09
N SER A 125 18.03 1.66 18.14
CA SER A 125 17.02 0.62 18.38
C SER A 125 16.62 -0.11 17.10
N ARG A 126 16.36 -1.41 17.22
CA ARG A 126 15.80 -2.25 16.16
C ARG A 126 14.29 -2.15 16.15
N TYR A 127 13.70 -2.07 14.96
CA TYR A 127 12.25 -2.01 14.79
C TYR A 127 11.82 -2.68 13.48
N ARG A 128 10.55 -3.06 13.42
CA ARG A 128 9.85 -3.41 12.18
C ARG A 128 8.61 -2.54 12.05
N LEU A 129 8.28 -2.21 10.82
CA LEU A 129 7.01 -1.59 10.49
C LEU A 129 6.04 -2.68 10.07
N ARG A 130 4.84 -2.65 10.63
CA ARG A 130 3.78 -3.60 10.33
C ARG A 130 2.51 -2.85 9.96
N LEU A 131 2.09 -3.01 8.72
CA LEU A 131 0.89 -2.38 8.17
C LEU A 131 -0.28 -3.34 8.26
N SER A 132 -1.43 -2.84 8.73
CA SER A 132 -2.68 -3.58 8.70
C SER A 132 -3.66 -2.90 7.75
N PHE A 133 -4.32 -3.69 6.92
CA PHE A 133 -5.26 -3.20 5.92
C PHE A 133 -6.36 -4.22 5.62
N ALA A 134 -7.54 -3.74 5.25
CA ALA A 134 -8.65 -4.56 4.80
C ALA A 134 -8.75 -4.52 3.28
N VAL A 135 -9.17 -5.64 2.67
CA VAL A 135 -9.43 -5.74 1.24
C VAL A 135 -10.88 -6.13 1.04
N SER A 136 -11.59 -5.37 0.21
CA SER A 136 -12.99 -5.57 -0.15
C SER A 136 -13.22 -5.43 -1.65
N ASN A 137 -14.42 -5.80 -2.07
CA ASN A 137 -14.95 -5.75 -3.43
C ASN A 137 -14.32 -6.78 -4.38
N ASN A 138 -13.02 -6.70 -4.65
CA ASN A 138 -12.33 -7.56 -5.60
C ASN A 138 -10.89 -7.89 -5.17
N ILE A 139 -10.25 -8.81 -5.87
CA ILE A 139 -8.83 -9.16 -5.68
C ILE A 139 -7.97 -7.94 -6.03
N VAL A 140 -7.03 -7.62 -5.15
CA VAL A 140 -5.99 -6.61 -5.39
C VAL A 140 -4.76 -7.33 -5.90
N SER A 141 -4.34 -7.02 -7.13
CA SER A 141 -3.15 -7.63 -7.75
C SER A 141 -1.94 -6.73 -7.63
N GLY A 142 -0.80 -7.31 -7.23
CA GLY A 142 0.50 -6.63 -7.17
C GLY A 142 0.47 -5.34 -6.34
N LEU A 143 -0.08 -5.41 -5.13
CA LEU A 143 -0.06 -4.30 -4.19
C LEU A 143 1.40 -4.01 -3.81
N LYS A 144 1.93 -2.89 -4.27
CA LYS A 144 3.30 -2.43 -4.01
C LYS A 144 3.31 -1.43 -2.88
N TYR A 145 4.36 -1.52 -2.07
CA TYR A 145 4.63 -0.65 -0.96
C TYR A 145 5.91 0.13 -1.20
N THR A 146 5.88 1.43 -0.91
CA THR A 146 7.07 2.28 -0.85
C THR A 146 7.12 3.00 0.48
N ASN A 147 8.23 2.87 1.20
CA ASN A 147 8.60 3.74 2.32
C ASN A 147 9.81 4.57 1.93
N THR A 148 9.68 5.87 1.96
CA THR A 148 10.83 6.76 1.78
C THR A 148 11.08 7.47 3.10
N VAL A 149 12.13 7.07 3.81
CA VAL A 149 12.58 7.71 5.05
C VAL A 149 13.75 8.62 4.70
N TRP A 150 13.49 9.92 4.66
CA TRP A 150 14.46 10.91 4.21
C TRP A 150 14.97 10.62 2.78
N LYS A 151 16.27 10.82 2.48
CA LYS A 151 16.88 10.48 1.17
C LYS A 151 17.08 8.97 0.94
N THR A 152 16.58 8.10 1.82
CA THR A 152 16.70 6.64 1.68
C THR A 152 15.31 6.02 1.51
N GLY A 153 15.14 5.22 0.46
CA GLY A 153 13.87 4.56 0.13
C GLY A 153 13.98 3.04 0.20
N VAL A 154 12.92 2.41 0.71
CA VAL A 154 12.67 0.97 0.64
C VAL A 154 11.40 0.76 -0.18
N ARG A 155 11.49 -0.11 -1.18
CA ARG A 155 10.35 -0.54 -2.00
C ARG A 155 10.20 -2.04 -1.87
N GLY A 156 8.96 -2.49 -1.76
CA GLY A 156 8.61 -3.91 -1.68
C GLY A 156 7.34 -4.22 -2.44
N ASP A 157 7.20 -5.49 -2.80
CA ASP A 157 5.95 -6.05 -3.32
C ASP A 157 5.23 -6.73 -2.17
N ALA A 158 4.07 -6.19 -1.76
CA ALA A 158 3.26 -6.80 -0.71
C ALA A 158 2.51 -8.03 -1.24
N GLY A 159 2.29 -8.12 -2.56
CA GLY A 159 1.69 -9.28 -3.22
C GLY A 159 0.23 -9.08 -3.63
N THR A 160 -0.47 -10.20 -3.79
CA THR A 160 -1.87 -10.25 -4.23
C THR A 160 -2.78 -10.64 -3.07
N PHE A 161 -3.89 -9.94 -2.90
CA PHE A 161 -4.78 -10.08 -1.75
C PHE A 161 -6.23 -10.28 -2.17
N SER A 162 -6.89 -11.32 -1.64
CA SER A 162 -8.31 -11.56 -1.84
C SER A 162 -9.17 -10.78 -0.84
N PRO A 163 -10.43 -10.45 -1.18
CA PRO A 163 -11.37 -9.88 -0.21
C PRO A 163 -11.62 -10.82 0.97
N ARG A 164 -11.56 -10.28 2.20
CA ARG A 164 -11.92 -11.01 3.43
C ARG A 164 -12.27 -10.04 4.56
N GLN A 165 -13.01 -10.53 5.56
CA GLN A 165 -13.38 -9.73 6.75
C GLN A 165 -12.17 -9.40 7.63
N GLU A 166 -11.29 -10.37 7.89
CA GLU A 166 -10.13 -10.14 8.75
C GLU A 166 -9.05 -9.30 8.05
N PRO A 167 -8.51 -8.25 8.70
CA PRO A 167 -7.43 -7.47 8.11
C PRO A 167 -6.19 -8.30 7.76
N TYR A 168 -5.54 -7.96 6.66
CA TYR A 168 -4.19 -8.41 6.35
C TYR A 168 -3.17 -7.69 7.21
N THR A 169 -2.01 -8.32 7.33
CA THR A 169 -0.85 -7.77 8.02
C THR A 169 0.36 -7.96 7.13
N TYR A 170 1.05 -6.88 6.82
CA TYR A 170 2.30 -6.88 6.06
C TYR A 170 3.41 -6.29 6.93
N GLU A 171 4.41 -7.11 7.25
CA GLU A 171 5.55 -6.73 8.08
C GLU A 171 6.78 -6.52 7.20
N LEU A 172 7.42 -5.37 7.35
CA LEU A 172 8.66 -5.03 6.67
C LEU A 172 9.85 -5.72 7.36
N GLU A 173 10.97 -5.75 6.65
CA GLU A 173 12.25 -6.18 7.20
C GLU A 173 12.65 -5.35 8.43
N GLU A 174 13.45 -5.98 9.30
CA GLU A 174 13.94 -5.34 10.51
C GLU A 174 14.99 -4.29 10.17
N GLU A 175 14.76 -3.06 10.65
CA GLU A 175 15.68 -1.94 10.50
C GLU A 175 16.27 -1.54 11.84
N THR A 176 17.42 -0.85 11.79
CA THR A 176 18.03 -0.23 12.96
C THR A 176 18.07 1.28 12.76
N THR A 177 17.45 2.01 13.67
CA THR A 177 17.53 3.48 13.69
C THR A 177 18.99 3.95 13.77
N PRO A 178 19.35 5.05 13.09
CA PRO A 178 20.69 5.61 13.20
C PRO A 178 20.99 6.02 14.65
N SER A 179 22.27 5.99 15.03
CA SER A 179 22.71 6.18 16.42
C SER A 179 23.71 7.33 16.57
N GLY A 180 23.72 7.98 17.73
CA GLY A 180 24.67 9.05 18.05
C GLY A 180 24.03 10.44 18.05
N ILE A 181 24.74 11.43 18.61
CA ILE A 181 24.18 12.77 18.84
C ILE A 181 23.70 13.44 17.55
N PHE A 182 24.41 13.21 16.43
CA PHE A 182 24.08 13.78 15.12
C PHE A 182 22.94 13.05 14.38
N ALA A 183 22.59 11.83 14.82
CA ALA A 183 21.50 11.04 14.26
C ALA A 183 20.16 11.27 14.97
N ARG A 184 20.14 12.11 16.00
CA ARG A 184 18.92 12.42 16.76
C ARG A 184 18.27 13.66 16.16
N GLY A 185 16.95 13.66 16.09
CA GLY A 185 16.20 14.79 15.57
C GLY A 185 14.96 14.37 14.78
N SER A 186 14.52 15.27 13.92
CA SER A 186 13.32 15.14 13.09
C SER A 186 13.64 14.39 11.80
N TYR A 187 12.82 13.40 11.48
CA TYR A 187 12.86 12.64 10.24
C TYR A 187 11.52 12.78 9.51
N SER A 188 11.56 12.88 8.19
CA SER A 188 10.38 12.78 7.34
C SER A 188 10.29 11.38 6.75
N ALA A 189 9.07 10.87 6.63
CA ALA A 189 8.78 9.66 5.89
C ALA A 189 7.58 9.86 4.98
N ARG A 190 7.60 9.19 3.82
CA ARG A 190 6.45 9.05 2.93
C ARG A 190 6.15 7.57 2.73
N THR A 191 4.93 7.17 3.02
CA THR A 191 4.45 5.81 2.80
C THR A 191 3.40 5.82 1.69
N LYS A 192 3.57 4.94 0.70
CA LYS A 192 2.68 4.82 -0.45
C LYS A 192 2.31 3.36 -0.75
N PHE A 193 1.05 3.14 -1.12
CA PHE A 193 0.52 1.87 -1.62
C PHE A 193 -0.13 2.04 -2.99
N VAL A 194 0.31 1.25 -3.97
CA VAL A 194 -0.20 1.28 -5.34
C VAL A 194 -0.32 -0.15 -5.86
N ASP A 195 -1.43 -0.50 -6.51
CA ASP A 195 -1.60 -1.82 -7.16
C ASP A 195 -1.11 -1.83 -8.62
N ASP A 196 -1.14 -2.99 -9.28
CA ASP A 196 -0.72 -3.12 -10.68
C ASP A 196 -1.66 -2.40 -11.66
N ASP A 197 -2.89 -2.08 -11.25
CA ASP A 197 -3.83 -1.25 -12.02
C ASP A 197 -3.55 0.25 -11.87
N GLY A 198 -2.54 0.63 -11.08
CA GLY A 198 -2.11 2.01 -10.87
C GLY A 198 -2.97 2.77 -9.86
N LYS A 199 -3.90 2.10 -9.15
CA LYS A 199 -4.73 2.74 -8.13
C LYS A 199 -3.89 2.97 -6.88
N CYS A 200 -3.84 4.23 -6.46
CA CYS A 200 -3.19 4.62 -5.21
C CYS A 200 -4.17 4.44 -4.05
N HIS A 201 -3.85 3.56 -3.11
CA HIS A 201 -4.70 3.24 -1.96
C HIS A 201 -4.31 4.03 -0.69
N LEU A 202 -3.05 4.44 -0.61
CA LEU A 202 -2.54 5.34 0.44
C LEU A 202 -1.34 6.11 -0.10
N ASP A 203 -1.27 7.39 0.19
CA ASP A 203 -0.09 8.23 -0.02
C ASP A 203 -0.05 9.27 1.10
N VAL A 204 0.86 9.06 2.05
CA VAL A 204 0.90 9.86 3.28
C VAL A 204 2.34 10.20 3.64
N SER A 205 2.56 11.49 3.90
CA SER A 205 3.81 12.00 4.45
C SER A 205 3.62 12.32 5.93
N TYR A 206 4.57 11.92 6.76
CA TYR A 206 4.55 12.18 8.19
C TYR A 206 5.97 12.43 8.72
N TYR A 207 6.05 13.02 9.90
CA TYR A 207 7.31 13.22 10.61
C TYR A 207 7.38 12.32 11.82
N PHE A 208 8.56 11.86 12.17
CA PHE A 208 8.84 11.17 13.42
C PHE A 208 10.16 11.67 14.00
N GLU A 209 10.39 11.37 15.28
CA GLU A 209 11.58 11.86 15.98
C GLU A 209 12.44 10.70 16.47
N ILE A 210 13.76 10.81 16.30
CA ILE A 210 14.74 9.91 16.91
C ILE A 210 15.37 10.61 18.11
N ARG A 211 15.30 9.98 19.28
CA ARG A 211 15.83 10.50 20.55
C ARG A 211 16.80 9.52 21.20
N LYS A 212 17.59 10.02 22.16
CA LYS A 212 18.48 9.19 22.99
C LYS A 212 17.73 8.12 23.78
N ASP A 213 16.58 8.51 24.31
CA ASP A 213 15.76 7.67 25.18
C ASP A 213 14.35 7.59 24.60
N TRP A 214 13.72 6.46 24.83
CA TRP A 214 12.31 6.26 24.49
C TRP A 214 11.42 7.28 25.21
N PRO A 215 10.26 7.66 24.65
CA PRO A 215 9.27 8.41 25.40
C PRO A 215 8.85 7.60 26.64
N ALA A 216 8.72 8.30 27.77
CA ALA A 216 8.23 7.71 29.00
C ALA A 216 6.88 7.03 28.73
N SER A 217 6.73 5.80 29.18
CA SER A 217 5.43 5.12 29.19
C SER A 217 4.51 5.89 30.12
N SER A 218 3.52 6.57 29.56
CA SER A 218 2.37 7.13 30.28
C SER A 218 1.40 6.03 30.68
#